data_AF-A0A6N2EE75-F1
#
_entry.id   AF-A0A6N2EE75-F1
#
_cell.length_a   1.000
_cell.length_b   1.000
_cell.length_c   1.000
_cell.angle_alpha   90.00
_cell.angle_beta   90.00
_cell.angle_gamma   90.00
#
_symmetry.space_group_name_H-M   'P 1'
#
loop_
_entity.id
_entity.type
_entity.pdbx_description
1 polymer ?
#
loop_
_entity_poly.entity_id
_entity_poly.type
_entity_poly.pdbx_seq_one_letter_code
_entity_poly.pdbx_strand_id
1 'polypeptide(L)'
;MSAVSDPSLAFAAQPADAESGPSGGEPLLGGQLRQQAVWVDEAVCIGCRYCAHVAANTFVVEADWGRSRAIRQDGDSTERIQEAIDTCPVDCIHWVPYEDLNSLAEQLSQQDIQPLGLPTPARLKRTLPRRQAG
;
A
#
# COMPACT_ATOMS: atom_id res chain seq x y z
N MET A 1 -5.76 22.86 -51.23
CA MET A 1 -4.40 22.32 -51.36
C MET A 1 -3.94 21.93 -49.96
N SER A 2 -4.07 20.66 -49.61
CA SER A 2 -3.88 20.17 -48.24
C SER A 2 -2.38 20.05 -47.95
N ALA A 3 -1.92 20.70 -46.88
CA ALA A 3 -0.56 20.53 -46.38
C ALA A 3 -0.36 19.08 -45.95
N VAL A 4 0.62 18.41 -46.56
CA VAL A 4 1.04 17.06 -46.15
C VAL A 4 1.81 17.23 -44.84
N SER A 5 1.26 16.73 -43.74
CA SER A 5 1.98 16.61 -42.48
C SER A 5 3.09 15.58 -42.64
N ASP A 6 4.34 16.01 -42.45
CA ASP A 6 5.51 15.15 -42.51
C ASP A 6 5.64 14.35 -41.19
N PRO A 7 5.40 13.03 -41.20
CA PRO A 7 5.45 12.19 -40.00
C PRO A 7 6.86 12.05 -39.43
N SER A 8 7.91 12.39 -40.19
CA SER A 8 9.29 12.30 -39.71
C SER A 8 9.61 13.33 -38.63
N LEU A 9 8.85 14.43 -38.54
CA LEU A 9 8.98 15.43 -37.48
C LEU A 9 8.69 14.88 -36.08
N ALA A 10 7.91 13.79 -35.96
CA ALA A 10 7.67 13.12 -34.68
C ALA A 10 8.96 12.49 -34.10
N PHE A 11 9.91 12.09 -34.95
CA PHE A 11 11.19 11.52 -34.53
C PHE A 11 12.25 12.59 -34.17
N ALA A 12 12.04 13.83 -34.61
CA ALA A 12 12.97 14.94 -34.38
C ALA A 12 12.54 15.86 -33.22
N ALA A 13 11.35 15.64 -32.64
CA ALA A 13 10.87 16.43 -31.52
C ALA A 13 11.72 16.17 -30.27
N GLN A 14 12.39 17.21 -29.77
CA GLN A 14 12.99 17.17 -28.45
C GLN A 14 11.87 17.32 -27.40
N PRO A 15 11.87 16.55 -26.30
CA PRO A 15 10.89 16.71 -25.23
C PRO A 15 11.04 18.11 -24.64
N ALA A 16 9.93 18.86 -24.60
CA ALA A 16 9.95 20.28 -24.22
C ALA A 16 10.28 20.52 -22.74
N ASP A 17 10.25 19.48 -21.88
CA ASP A 17 10.39 19.63 -20.43
C ASP A 17 11.23 18.49 -19.84
N ALA A 18 12.55 18.62 -19.94
CA ALA A 18 13.52 17.63 -19.48
C ALA A 18 13.89 17.77 -17.98
N GLU A 19 12.92 17.97 -17.07
CA GLU A 19 13.19 17.95 -15.62
C GLU A 19 12.13 17.23 -14.76
N SER A 20 11.33 16.34 -15.32
CA SER A 20 10.55 15.39 -14.52
C SER A 20 10.37 14.09 -15.29
N GLY A 21 11.37 13.21 -15.24
CA GLY A 21 11.13 11.81 -15.58
C GLY A 21 10.06 11.23 -14.64
N PRO A 22 9.35 10.14 -15.02
CA PRO A 22 8.36 9.54 -14.15
C PRO A 22 8.99 9.20 -12.80
N SER A 23 8.64 9.97 -11.78
CA SER A 23 9.18 9.83 -10.43
C SER A 23 8.61 8.61 -9.70
N GLY A 24 7.60 7.97 -10.29
CA GLY A 24 6.71 7.01 -9.63
C GLY A 24 5.69 7.67 -8.71
N GLY A 25 5.67 9.01 -8.63
CA GLY A 25 4.77 9.81 -7.79
C GLY A 25 3.73 10.65 -8.56
N GLU A 26 3.62 10.50 -9.87
CA GLU A 26 2.64 11.25 -10.68
C GLU A 26 1.20 10.72 -10.50
N PRO A 27 0.22 11.63 -10.55
CA PRO A 27 -0.60 12.05 -9.42
C PRO A 27 -1.59 10.97 -9.00
N LEU A 28 -1.50 10.48 -7.76
CA LEU A 28 -2.58 9.75 -7.06
C LEU A 28 -3.30 8.72 -7.94
N LEU A 29 -2.56 7.72 -8.46
CA LEU A 29 -3.00 6.53 -9.18
C LEU A 29 -4.30 6.73 -9.99
N GLY A 30 -4.18 7.02 -11.28
CA GLY A 30 -5.31 6.97 -12.21
C GLY A 30 -6.09 5.65 -12.09
N GLY A 31 -7.21 5.67 -11.36
CA GLY A 31 -8.02 4.52 -10.97
C GLY A 31 -9.15 4.94 -10.02
N GLN A 32 -9.98 4.01 -9.53
CA GLN A 32 -11.12 4.34 -8.63
C GLN A 32 -10.69 4.70 -7.19
N LEU A 33 -9.49 4.32 -6.74
CA LEU A 33 -8.95 4.58 -5.40
C LEU A 33 -8.08 5.86 -5.41
N ARG A 34 -8.69 7.01 -5.66
CA ARG A 34 -7.97 8.26 -5.99
C ARG A 34 -7.28 8.98 -4.83
N GLN A 35 -7.38 8.51 -3.58
CA GLN A 35 -6.85 9.24 -2.41
C GLN A 35 -6.43 8.34 -1.24
N GLN A 36 -6.76 7.05 -1.27
CA GLN A 36 -6.60 6.15 -0.13
C GLN A 36 -5.79 4.92 -0.54
N ALA A 37 -4.94 4.48 0.38
CA ALA A 37 -4.19 3.25 0.31
C ALA A 37 -4.60 2.35 1.48
N VAL A 38 -4.44 1.04 1.31
CA VAL A 38 -4.53 0.09 2.40
C VAL A 38 -3.16 -0.13 3.03
N TRP A 39 -3.14 -0.07 4.36
CA TRP A 39 -1.96 -0.27 5.19
C TRP A 39 -2.23 -1.33 6.26
N VAL A 40 -1.21 -2.14 6.58
CA VAL A 40 -1.24 -3.10 7.68
C VAL A 40 -0.27 -2.65 8.76
N ASP A 41 -0.77 -2.45 9.99
CA ASP A 41 0.04 -2.19 11.16
C ASP A 41 0.69 -3.50 11.66
N GLU A 42 1.92 -3.76 11.21
CA GLU A 42 2.63 -5.02 11.46
C GLU A 42 2.99 -5.24 12.93
N ALA A 43 3.14 -4.19 13.73
CA ALA A 43 3.30 -4.29 15.18
C ALA A 43 2.10 -4.92 15.88
N VAL A 44 0.92 -4.79 15.28
CA VAL A 44 -0.35 -5.27 15.83
C VAL A 44 -0.78 -6.58 15.22
N CYS A 45 -0.50 -6.77 13.94
CA CYS A 45 -0.88 -7.96 13.21
C CYS A 45 -0.42 -9.22 13.98
N ILE A 46 -1.25 -10.26 13.99
CA ILE A 46 -0.96 -11.53 14.68
C ILE A 46 -0.70 -12.67 13.69
N GLY A 47 -0.61 -12.36 12.39
CA GLY A 47 -0.35 -13.37 11.36
C GLY A 47 -1.48 -14.39 11.16
N CYS A 48 -2.75 -14.02 11.40
CA CYS A 48 -3.90 -14.93 11.22
C CYS A 48 -4.18 -15.32 9.76
N ARG A 49 -3.57 -14.63 8.79
CA ARG A 49 -3.62 -14.89 7.33
C ARG A 49 -4.98 -14.76 6.64
N TYR A 50 -6.04 -14.41 7.37
CA TYR A 50 -7.38 -14.28 6.79
C TYR A 50 -7.41 -13.27 5.63
N CYS A 51 -6.80 -12.10 5.82
CA CYS A 51 -6.67 -11.07 4.78
C CYS A 51 -6.00 -11.58 3.50
N ALA A 52 -4.94 -12.38 3.62
CA ALA A 52 -4.23 -12.97 2.49
C ALA A 52 -5.04 -14.07 1.77
N HIS A 53 -6.05 -14.67 2.43
CA HIS A 53 -6.97 -15.61 1.78
C HIS A 53 -8.12 -14.89 1.07
N VAL A 54 -8.66 -13.81 1.66
CA VAL A 54 -9.78 -13.04 1.08
C VAL A 54 -9.34 -12.16 -0.10
N ALA A 55 -8.18 -11.50 0.02
CA ALA A 55 -7.65 -10.57 -0.98
C ALA A 55 -6.16 -10.88 -1.25
N ALA A 56 -5.93 -12.04 -1.89
CA ALA A 56 -4.61 -12.62 -2.11
C ALA A 56 -3.71 -11.82 -3.07
N ASN A 57 -4.28 -10.94 -3.89
CA ASN A 57 -3.50 -10.07 -4.78
C ASN A 57 -3.10 -8.76 -4.08
N THR A 58 -3.73 -8.44 -2.94
CA THR A 58 -3.53 -7.22 -2.16
C THR A 58 -2.62 -7.47 -0.95
N PHE A 59 -2.82 -8.58 -0.24
CA PHE A 59 -2.09 -8.90 0.99
C PHE A 59 -1.24 -10.15 0.87
N VAL A 60 -0.04 -10.09 1.47
CA VAL A 60 0.84 -11.25 1.67
C VAL A 60 1.13 -11.41 3.16
N VAL A 61 1.67 -12.57 3.54
CA VAL A 61 2.29 -12.79 4.84
C VAL A 61 3.80 -12.70 4.64
N GLU A 62 4.43 -11.76 5.33
CA GLU A 62 5.88 -11.59 5.37
C GLU A 62 6.51 -12.85 6.02
N ALA A 63 7.61 -13.33 5.45
CA ALA A 63 8.21 -14.63 5.77
C ALA A 63 9.08 -14.60 7.05
N ASP A 64 9.78 -13.50 7.31
CA ASP A 64 10.72 -13.38 8.43
C ASP A 64 9.99 -13.29 9.78
N TRP A 65 8.94 -12.47 9.86
CA TRP A 65 8.20 -12.28 11.12
C TRP A 65 6.74 -12.69 11.10
N GLY A 66 6.22 -13.18 9.96
CA GLY A 66 4.89 -13.78 9.89
C GLY A 66 3.73 -12.79 10.02
N ARG A 67 3.96 -11.50 9.77
CA ARG A 67 2.91 -10.46 9.79
C ARG A 67 2.35 -10.27 8.38
N SER A 68 1.10 -9.83 8.28
CA SER A 68 0.54 -9.49 6.97
C SER A 68 1.05 -8.13 6.50
N ARG A 69 1.23 -7.97 5.20
CA ARG A 69 1.66 -6.74 4.53
C ARG A 69 0.80 -6.49 3.29
N ALA A 70 0.44 -5.24 3.05
CA ALA A 70 -0.16 -4.82 1.78
C ALA A 70 0.94 -4.69 0.71
N ILE A 71 0.81 -5.41 -0.39
CA ILE A 71 1.78 -5.40 -1.51
C ILE A 71 1.27 -4.65 -2.74
N ARG A 72 -0.06 -4.54 -2.87
CA ARG A 72 -0.71 -3.84 -3.98
C ARG A 72 -1.98 -3.16 -3.49
N GLN A 73 -2.15 -1.92 -3.89
CA GLN A 73 -3.30 -1.09 -3.49
C GLN A 73 -4.55 -1.40 -4.31
N ASP A 74 -4.37 -1.96 -5.50
CA ASP A 74 -5.39 -2.26 -6.51
C ASP A 74 -5.38 -3.76 -6.91
N GLY A 75 -4.84 -4.62 -6.04
CA GLY A 75 -4.69 -6.05 -6.33
C GLY A 75 -6.03 -6.76 -6.47
N ASP A 76 -7.00 -6.42 -5.63
CA ASP A 76 -8.36 -6.96 -5.61
C ASP A 76 -9.40 -5.84 -5.65
N SER A 77 -10.69 -6.20 -5.74
CA SER A 77 -11.77 -5.22 -5.70
C SER A 77 -11.85 -4.54 -4.33
N THR A 78 -12.31 -3.30 -4.29
CA THR A 78 -12.45 -2.53 -3.06
C THR A 78 -13.33 -3.24 -2.03
N GLU A 79 -14.34 -3.99 -2.47
CA GLU A 79 -15.21 -4.78 -1.60
C GLU A 79 -14.45 -5.91 -0.89
N ARG A 80 -13.56 -6.63 -1.60
CA ARG A 80 -12.73 -7.68 -0.98
C ARG A 80 -11.70 -7.10 -0.02
N ILE A 81 -11.11 -5.96 -0.37
CA ILE A 81 -10.17 -5.28 0.52
C ILE A 81 -10.92 -4.82 1.78
N GLN A 82 -12.13 -4.26 1.63
CA GLN A 82 -12.98 -3.87 2.75
C GLN A 82 -13.39 -5.06 3.63
N GLU A 83 -13.74 -6.21 3.04
CA GLU A 83 -14.03 -7.44 3.78
C GLU A 83 -12.83 -7.92 4.62
N ALA A 84 -11.63 -7.91 4.03
CA ALA A 84 -10.40 -8.24 4.75
C ALA A 84 -10.12 -7.27 5.90
N ILE A 85 -10.39 -5.98 5.67
CA ILE A 85 -10.27 -4.89 6.65
C ILE A 85 -11.25 -5.07 7.82
N ASP A 86 -12.49 -5.49 7.56
CA ASP A 86 -13.55 -5.63 8.57
C ASP A 86 -13.48 -6.95 9.35
N THR A 87 -12.88 -7.99 8.75
CA THR A 87 -12.75 -9.30 9.39
C THR A 87 -11.45 -9.45 10.19
N CYS A 88 -10.59 -8.43 10.21
CA CYS A 88 -9.33 -8.48 10.93
C CYS A 88 -9.57 -8.55 12.46
N PRO A 89 -9.20 -9.64 13.17
CA PRO A 89 -9.56 -9.83 14.58
C PRO A 89 -8.86 -8.88 15.56
N VAL A 90 -7.87 -8.11 15.09
CA VAL A 90 -7.07 -7.19 15.90
C VAL A 90 -7.10 -5.75 15.36
N ASP A 91 -7.96 -5.49 14.37
CA ASP A 91 -8.12 -4.21 13.69
C ASP A 91 -6.80 -3.62 13.20
N CYS A 92 -5.92 -4.43 12.59
CA CYS A 92 -4.60 -3.96 12.16
C CYS A 92 -4.55 -3.46 10.71
N ILE A 93 -5.66 -3.44 9.99
CA ILE A 93 -5.71 -3.01 8.58
C ILE A 93 -6.52 -1.72 8.49
N HIS A 94 -5.96 -0.73 7.80
CA HIS A 94 -6.46 0.65 7.77
C HIS A 94 -6.46 1.19 6.34
N TRP A 95 -7.51 1.92 5.98
CA TRP A 95 -7.43 2.90 4.89
C TRP A 95 -6.69 4.13 5.41
N VAL A 96 -5.66 4.55 4.68
CA VAL A 96 -4.81 5.71 4.99
C VAL A 96 -4.69 6.60 3.76
N PRO A 97 -4.37 7.90 3.91
CA PRO A 97 -3.94 8.73 2.79
C PRO A 97 -2.76 8.06 2.08
N TYR A 98 -2.78 8.03 0.74
CA TYR A 98 -1.70 7.40 -0.03
C TYR A 98 -0.33 8.05 0.26
N GLU A 99 -0.32 9.36 0.49
CA GLU A 99 0.87 10.14 0.85
C GLU A 99 1.52 9.73 2.18
N ASP A 100 0.75 9.13 3.09
CA ASP A 100 1.26 8.65 4.38
C ASP A 100 2.01 7.32 4.26
N LEU A 101 1.96 6.62 3.12
CA LEU A 101 2.62 5.31 2.99
C LEU A 101 4.13 5.38 3.24
N ASN A 102 4.79 6.45 2.78
CA ASN A 102 6.23 6.62 2.98
C ASN A 102 6.57 6.84 4.46
N SER A 103 5.81 7.69 5.15
CA SER A 103 6.03 7.97 6.58
C SER A 103 5.72 6.76 7.45
N LEU A 104 4.66 6.01 7.12
CA LEU A 104 4.30 4.75 7.79
C LEU A 104 5.36 3.66 7.54
N ALA A 105 5.91 3.58 6.33
CA ALA A 105 7.00 2.65 6.02
C ALA A 105 8.29 2.99 6.77
N GLU A 106 8.63 4.28 6.89
CA GLU A 106 9.76 4.74 7.69
C GLU A 106 9.56 4.40 9.18
N GLN A 107 8.38 4.69 9.72
CA GLN A 107 8.02 4.32 11.11
C GLN A 107 8.09 2.82 11.35
N LEU A 108 7.65 2.00 10.38
CA LEU A 108 7.76 0.54 10.45
C LEU A 108 9.22 0.10 10.44
N SER A 109 10.09 0.71 9.63
CA SER A 109 11.52 0.36 9.57
C SER A 109 12.27 0.61 10.89
N GLN A 110 11.76 1.53 11.72
CA GLN A 110 12.29 1.85 13.04
C GLN A 110 11.78 0.90 14.14
N GLN A 111 10.80 0.04 13.84
CA GLN A 111 10.24 -0.92 14.79
C GLN A 111 11.02 -2.23 14.72
N ASP A 112 11.51 -2.69 15.87
CA ASP A 112 12.10 -4.02 16.01
C ASP A 112 11.00 -5.08 16.15
N ILE A 113 10.56 -5.64 15.03
CA ILE A 113 9.53 -6.68 14.97
C ILE A 113 10.19 -8.05 15.06
N GLN A 114 9.91 -8.75 16.17
CA GLN A 114 10.35 -10.12 16.37
C GLN A 114 9.39 -11.14 15.71
N PRO A 115 9.92 -12.28 15.25
CA PRO A 115 9.11 -13.40 14.76
C PRO A 115 8.01 -13.84 15.74
N LEU A 116 6.87 -14.27 15.19
CA LEU A 116 5.79 -14.85 16.00
C LEU A 116 6.30 -16.03 16.84
N GLY A 117 5.91 -16.06 18.11
CA GLY A 117 6.28 -17.14 19.04
C GLY A 117 7.59 -16.91 19.80
N LEU A 118 8.37 -15.89 19.46
CA LEU A 118 9.51 -15.48 20.27
C LEU A 118 9.07 -14.51 21.39
N PRO A 119 9.70 -14.58 22.57
CA PRO A 119 9.41 -13.66 23.66
C PRO A 119 9.83 -12.24 23.28
N THR A 120 8.86 -11.32 23.22
CA THR A 120 9.14 -9.90 23.00
C THR A 120 9.23 -9.19 24.37
N PRO A 121 10.31 -8.44 24.65
CA PRO A 121 10.50 -7.79 25.95
C PRO A 121 9.45 -6.72 26.26
N ALA A 122 8.87 -6.11 25.22
CA ALA A 122 7.79 -5.15 25.34
C ALA A 122 6.81 -5.28 24.16
N ARG A 123 5.53 -4.99 24.40
CA ARG A 123 4.54 -4.90 23.33
C ARG A 123 4.83 -3.66 22.48
N LEU A 124 5.00 -3.84 21.17
CA LEU A 124 5.13 -2.73 20.23
C LEU A 124 3.88 -1.84 20.28
N LYS A 125 4.11 -0.53 20.20
CA LYS A 125 3.01 0.44 20.16
C LYS A 125 2.32 0.36 18.80
N ARG A 126 1.00 0.49 18.82
CA ARG A 126 0.23 0.64 17.58
C ARG A 126 0.64 1.94 16.90
N THR A 127 0.81 1.89 15.59
CA THR A 127 1.06 3.07 14.77
C THR A 127 -0.24 3.80 14.50
N LEU A 128 -1.32 3.06 14.26
CA LEU A 128 -2.64 3.61 13.95
C LEU A 128 -3.66 3.25 15.05
N PRO A 129 -4.59 4.18 15.36
CA PRO A 129 -5.65 3.92 16.33
C PRO A 129 -6.57 2.81 15.84
N ARG A 130 -7.24 2.12 16.78
CA ARG A 130 -8.34 1.22 16.41
C ARG A 130 -9.43 2.03 15.71
N ARG A 131 -10.07 1.41 14.71
CA ARG A 131 -11.27 1.99 14.10
C ARG A 131 -12.32 2.16 15.20
N GLN A 132 -12.90 3.35 15.31
CA GLN A 132 -14.00 3.57 16.24
C GLN A 132 -15.19 2.76 15.73
N ALA A 133 -15.74 1.88 16.57
CA ALA A 133 -17.04 1.28 16.30
C ALA A 133 -18.07 2.42 16.36
N GLY A 134 -18.59 2.82 15.21
CA GLY A 134 -19.71 3.74 15.10
C GLY A 134 -21.00 3.09 15.58
#